data_AF-A0A317PJN3-F1
#
_entry.id   AF-A0A317PJN3-F1
#
_cell.length_a   1.000
_cell.length_b   1.000
_cell.length_c   1.000
_cell.angle_alpha   90.00
_cell.angle_beta   90.00
_cell.angle_gamma   90.00
#
_symmetry.space_group_name_H-M   'P 1'
#
loop_
_entity.id
_entity.type
_entity.pdbx_description
1 polymer ?
#
loop_
_entity_poly.entity_id
_entity_poly.type
_entity_poly.pdbx_seq_one_letter_code
_entity_poly.pdbx_strand_id
1 'polypeptide(L)'
;MLTIPLPFVIALFLLVLLIRLAGQRNRALVPVMVFMAACTTLVTIVGLRWSFDLRAVRFAQPIVACMLPPLAWVLFSGLMRSRNGWQLLPHALPVVLVAAVLAADTLFAPVPRSSVDLILAASYFGYGLALLRIASAGPDGLVAVRLSESVPANRAAIVSGLILIVSGAVDLLVAGEFLLDRGAYVAPIIAAANLVSLALLAWVVAFLGQALPPSADTDEPADREPAAAGPVAVSTPTASDKDIVAAIDRLIRERQLYRDPELTLNRLARKAVIPTRRISGAVNRVLGQNVSQLVNGYRIEEAKRLLRETDMVVTAVMFESGFQTKSNFNREFLRAVGMSPSDFRRSGSAGAGAGIAPVRE
;
A
#
# COMPACT_ATOMS: atom_id res chain seq x y z
N MET A 1 31.33 17.76 -18.78
CA MET A 1 30.54 17.70 -17.52
C MET A 1 29.92 16.31 -17.44
N LEU A 2 30.06 15.59 -16.33
CA LEU A 2 29.48 14.25 -16.17
C LEU A 2 27.96 14.41 -16.02
N THR A 3 27.19 14.27 -17.09
CA THR A 3 25.73 14.33 -17.04
C THR A 3 25.20 12.96 -16.60
N ILE A 4 24.72 12.87 -15.35
CA ILE A 4 24.10 11.64 -14.84
C ILE A 4 22.71 11.50 -15.48
N PRO A 5 22.42 10.40 -16.20
CA PRO A 5 21.10 10.18 -16.78
C PRO A 5 20.01 10.09 -15.69
N LEU A 6 18.87 10.75 -15.94
CA LEU A 6 17.71 10.80 -15.04
C LEU A 6 17.24 9.42 -14.50
N PRO A 7 17.26 8.32 -15.28
CA PRO A 7 16.89 7.00 -14.75
C PRO A 7 17.74 6.57 -13.56
N PHE A 8 19.04 6.87 -13.52
CA PHE A 8 19.89 6.50 -12.39
C PHE A 8 19.52 7.24 -11.11
N VAL A 9 19.05 8.49 -11.23
CA VAL A 9 18.55 9.26 -10.10
C VAL A 9 17.29 8.60 -9.55
N ILE A 10 16.32 8.25 -10.41
CA ILE A 10 15.08 7.56 -10.00
C ILE A 10 15.41 6.22 -9.33
N ALA A 11 16.31 5.42 -9.91
CA ALA A 11 16.73 4.14 -9.35
C ALA A 11 17.37 4.31 -7.96
N LEU A 12 18.21 5.33 -7.76
CA LEU A 12 18.82 5.63 -6.47
C LEU A 12 17.77 5.97 -5.41
N PHE A 13 16.78 6.80 -5.73
CA PHE A 13 15.70 7.12 -4.80
C PHE A 13 14.84 5.89 -4.45
N LEU A 14 14.50 5.07 -5.44
CA LEU A 14 13.78 3.81 -5.20
C LEU A 14 14.61 2.86 -4.33
N LEU A 15 15.92 2.80 -4.52
CA LEU A 15 16.84 2.00 -3.69
C LEU A 15 16.88 2.50 -2.24
N VAL A 16 16.98 3.81 -2.03
CA VAL A 16 16.96 4.41 -0.68
C VAL A 16 15.63 4.11 0.03
N LEU A 17 14.51 4.24 -0.69
CA LEU A 17 13.19 3.85 -0.15
C LEU A 17 13.13 2.36 0.18
N LEU A 18 13.64 1.49 -0.69
CA LEU A 18 13.68 0.05 -0.46
C LEU A 18 14.47 -0.31 0.80
N ILE A 19 15.65 0.29 0.99
CA ILE A 19 16.49 0.10 2.19
C ILE A 19 15.73 0.56 3.45
N ARG A 20 15.08 1.73 3.38
CA ARG A 20 14.28 2.26 4.50
C ARG A 20 13.11 1.34 4.85
N LEU A 21 12.40 0.82 3.84
CA LEU A 21 11.30 -0.13 4.00
C LEU A 21 11.78 -1.47 4.58
N ALA A 22 12.92 -1.99 4.11
CA ALA A 22 13.52 -3.22 4.64
C ALA A 22 13.87 -3.11 6.12
N GLY A 23 14.32 -1.93 6.57
CA GLY A 23 14.57 -1.63 7.99
C GLY A 23 13.34 -1.71 8.90
N GLN A 24 12.11 -1.60 8.36
CA GLN A 24 10.88 -1.65 9.16
C GLN A 24 10.46 -3.07 9.57
N ARG A 25 11.11 -4.12 9.04
CA ARG A 25 10.88 -5.53 9.36
C ARG A 25 9.39 -5.96 9.29
N ASN A 26 8.61 -5.31 8.43
CA ASN A 26 7.18 -5.52 8.29
C ASN A 26 6.87 -6.48 7.12
N ARG A 27 6.31 -7.67 7.43
CA ARG A 27 6.01 -8.70 6.43
C ARG A 27 4.91 -8.30 5.44
N ALA A 28 3.96 -7.44 5.80
CA ALA A 28 2.95 -6.95 4.85
C ALA A 28 3.52 -6.06 3.75
N LEU A 29 4.72 -5.49 3.95
CA LEU A 29 5.38 -4.66 2.95
C LEU A 29 6.25 -5.48 1.99
N VAL A 30 6.36 -6.81 2.18
CA VAL A 30 7.16 -7.67 1.29
C VAL A 30 6.72 -7.57 -0.17
N PRO A 31 5.42 -7.66 -0.52
CA PRO A 31 4.95 -7.41 -1.89
C PRO A 31 5.42 -6.06 -2.46
N VAL A 32 5.36 -5.01 -1.63
CA VAL A 32 5.77 -3.65 -2.00
C VAL A 32 7.28 -3.57 -2.23
N MET A 33 8.07 -4.19 -1.34
CA MET A 33 9.53 -4.25 -1.45
C MET A 33 9.98 -5.01 -2.68
N VAL A 34 9.37 -6.16 -2.98
CA VAL A 34 9.69 -6.96 -4.17
C VAL A 34 9.31 -6.20 -5.44
N PHE A 35 8.14 -5.57 -5.48
CA PHE A 35 7.72 -4.74 -6.62
C PHE A 35 8.65 -3.54 -6.81
N MET A 36 8.99 -2.84 -5.73
CA MET A 36 9.91 -1.70 -5.76
C MET A 36 11.30 -2.11 -6.23
N ALA A 37 11.82 -3.26 -5.77
CA ALA A 37 13.08 -3.80 -6.24
C ALA A 37 13.05 -4.10 -7.75
N ALA A 38 11.96 -4.70 -8.25
CA ALA A 38 11.78 -4.94 -9.68
C ALA A 38 11.72 -3.64 -10.49
N CYS A 39 11.02 -2.60 -10.00
CA CYS A 39 11.03 -1.27 -10.60
C CYS A 39 12.44 -0.67 -10.63
N THR A 40 13.19 -0.74 -9.52
CA THR A 40 14.58 -0.27 -9.44
C THR A 40 15.44 -0.97 -10.49
N THR A 41 15.36 -2.30 -10.58
CA THR A 41 16.10 -3.08 -11.58
C THR A 41 15.74 -2.65 -13.00
N LEU A 42 14.46 -2.49 -13.31
CA LEU A 42 14.02 -2.05 -14.64
C LEU A 42 14.55 -0.65 -14.98
N VAL A 43 14.42 0.31 -14.06
CA VAL A 43 14.89 1.68 -14.26
C VAL A 43 16.41 1.73 -14.43
N THR A 44 17.18 0.92 -13.68
CA THR A 44 18.63 0.79 -13.87
C THR A 44 18.97 0.23 -15.26
N ILE A 45 18.25 -0.79 -15.72
CA ILE A 45 18.42 -1.36 -17.07
C ILE A 45 18.12 -0.30 -18.14
N VAL A 46 17.07 0.52 -17.95
CA VAL A 46 16.78 1.66 -18.84
C VAL A 46 17.92 2.67 -18.83
N GLY A 47 18.46 3.03 -17.67
CA GLY A 47 19.65 3.90 -17.58
C GLY A 47 20.86 3.35 -18.33
N LEU A 48 21.16 2.07 -18.15
CA LEU A 48 22.24 1.39 -18.87
C LEU A 48 22.04 1.38 -20.38
N ARG A 49 20.79 1.21 -20.85
CA ARG A 49 20.45 1.25 -22.28
C ARG A 49 20.84 2.58 -22.91
N TRP A 50 20.48 3.69 -22.25
CA TRP A 50 20.71 5.04 -22.79
C TRP A 50 22.15 5.53 -22.63
N SER A 51 22.94 4.95 -21.71
CA SER A 51 24.33 5.35 -21.48
C SER A 51 25.37 4.55 -22.23
N PHE A 52 25.20 3.22 -22.32
CA PHE A 52 26.25 2.32 -22.79
C PHE A 52 25.87 1.57 -24.07
N ASP A 53 24.65 1.76 -24.56
CA ASP A 53 24.12 1.21 -25.81
C ASP A 53 24.40 -0.29 -26.07
N LEU A 54 24.41 -1.09 -25.00
CA LEU A 54 24.74 -2.51 -25.07
C LEU A 54 23.62 -3.31 -25.75
N ARG A 55 23.96 -4.14 -26.75
CA ARG A 55 22.98 -5.00 -27.46
C ARG A 55 22.19 -5.89 -26.51
N ALA A 56 22.85 -6.53 -25.54
CA ALA A 56 22.19 -7.39 -24.56
C ALA A 56 21.12 -6.65 -23.74
N VAL A 57 21.38 -5.38 -23.40
CA VAL A 57 20.44 -4.54 -22.65
C VAL A 57 19.22 -4.16 -23.49
N ARG A 58 19.40 -3.93 -24.80
CA ARG A 58 18.28 -3.66 -25.72
C ARG A 58 17.32 -4.86 -25.82
N PHE A 59 17.82 -6.09 -25.79
CA PHE A 59 16.98 -7.30 -25.78
C PHE A 59 16.37 -7.60 -24.41
N ALA A 60 17.14 -7.42 -23.33
CA ALA A 60 16.67 -7.73 -21.99
C ALA A 60 15.60 -6.75 -21.49
N GLN A 61 15.70 -5.47 -21.85
CA GLN A 61 14.85 -4.42 -21.28
C GLN A 61 13.34 -4.62 -21.52
N PRO A 62 12.85 -4.91 -22.75
CA PRO A 62 11.41 -5.13 -22.96
C PRO A 62 10.88 -6.37 -22.25
N ILE A 63 11.70 -7.43 -22.13
CA ILE A 63 11.33 -8.66 -21.43
C ILE A 63 11.16 -8.35 -19.94
N VAL A 64 12.14 -7.71 -19.31
CA VAL A 64 12.06 -7.31 -17.90
C VAL A 64 10.91 -6.34 -17.67
N ALA A 65 10.68 -5.39 -18.59
CA ALA A 65 9.55 -4.47 -18.51
C ALA A 65 8.20 -5.20 -18.56
N CYS A 66 8.06 -6.21 -19.40
CA CYS A 66 6.83 -6.99 -19.56
C CYS A 66 6.55 -7.91 -18.36
N MET A 67 7.59 -8.33 -17.62
CA MET A 67 7.43 -9.12 -16.40
C MET A 67 6.89 -8.32 -15.22
N LEU A 68 7.04 -6.98 -15.24
CA LEU A 68 6.70 -6.12 -14.11
C LEU A 68 5.18 -6.07 -13.79
N PRO A 69 4.26 -5.87 -14.75
CA PRO A 69 2.82 -5.86 -14.45
C PRO A 69 2.27 -7.21 -13.95
N PRO A 70 2.61 -8.37 -14.56
CA PRO A 70 2.24 -9.68 -14.02
C PRO A 70 2.80 -9.92 -12.61
N LEU A 71 4.04 -9.53 -12.34
CA LEU A 71 4.64 -9.64 -11.01
C LEU A 71 3.86 -8.83 -9.98
N ALA A 72 3.55 -7.56 -10.28
CA ALA A 72 2.75 -6.69 -9.42
C ALA A 72 1.40 -7.35 -9.09
N TRP A 73 0.71 -7.82 -10.13
CA TRP A 73 -0.54 -8.55 -9.95
C TRP A 73 -0.39 -9.75 -9.05
N VAL A 74 0.61 -10.60 -9.28
CA VAL A 74 0.82 -11.81 -8.48
C VAL A 74 1.05 -11.46 -7.01
N LEU A 75 1.91 -10.48 -6.73
CA LEU A 75 2.25 -10.04 -5.38
C LEU A 75 1.03 -9.50 -4.62
N PHE A 76 0.22 -8.64 -5.24
CA PHE A 76 -0.91 -8.00 -4.55
C PHE A 76 -2.18 -8.86 -4.51
N SER A 77 -2.49 -9.62 -5.57
CA SER A 77 -3.67 -10.51 -5.56
C SER A 77 -3.49 -11.73 -4.66
N GLY A 78 -2.25 -12.15 -4.38
CA GLY A 78 -1.94 -13.17 -3.37
C GLY A 78 -2.34 -12.76 -1.95
N LEU A 79 -2.50 -11.46 -1.68
CA LEU A 79 -2.99 -10.95 -0.39
C LEU A 79 -4.51 -11.14 -0.20
N MET A 80 -5.23 -11.45 -1.28
CA MET A 80 -6.70 -11.37 -1.34
C MET A 80 -7.35 -12.73 -1.58
N ARG A 81 -6.66 -13.68 -2.21
CA ARG A 81 -7.17 -15.03 -2.45
C ARG A 81 -6.07 -16.08 -2.32
N SER A 82 -6.46 -17.25 -1.81
CA SER A 82 -5.67 -18.47 -1.94
C SER A 82 -5.51 -18.81 -3.42
N ARG A 83 -4.29 -19.18 -3.83
CA ARG A 83 -3.93 -19.35 -5.24
C ARG A 83 -3.51 -20.79 -5.54
N ASN A 84 -3.90 -21.27 -6.72
CA ASN A 84 -3.38 -22.50 -7.30
C ASN A 84 -2.36 -22.17 -8.40
N GLY A 85 -1.30 -22.97 -8.54
CA GLY A 85 -0.21 -22.73 -9.50
C GLY A 85 -0.68 -22.57 -10.95
N TRP A 86 -1.73 -23.28 -11.35
CA TRP A 86 -2.34 -23.19 -12.68
C TRP A 86 -2.91 -21.81 -13.02
N GLN A 87 -3.28 -21.02 -12.01
CA GLN A 87 -3.77 -19.65 -12.19
C GLN A 87 -2.63 -18.66 -12.50
N LEU A 88 -1.37 -19.09 -12.46
CA LEU A 88 -0.20 -18.29 -12.82
C LEU A 88 0.22 -18.45 -14.29
N LEU A 89 -0.19 -19.53 -14.96
CA LEU A 89 0.16 -19.80 -16.36
C LEU A 89 -0.22 -18.67 -17.33
N PRO A 90 -1.43 -18.08 -17.27
CA PRO A 90 -1.80 -16.98 -18.17
C PRO A 90 -0.92 -15.74 -18.02
N HIS A 91 -0.27 -15.57 -16.87
CA HIS A 91 0.58 -14.43 -16.58
C HIS A 91 1.95 -14.52 -17.27
N ALA A 92 2.32 -15.68 -17.82
CA ALA A 92 3.49 -15.84 -18.68
C ALA A 92 3.24 -15.40 -20.14
N LEU A 93 1.98 -15.34 -20.58
CA LEU A 93 1.62 -15.06 -21.97
C LEU A 93 2.21 -13.73 -22.51
N PRO A 94 2.13 -12.59 -21.78
CA PRO A 94 2.70 -11.34 -22.28
C PRO A 94 4.22 -11.42 -22.51
N VAL A 95 4.93 -12.09 -21.60
CA VAL A 95 6.38 -12.26 -21.67
C VAL A 95 6.77 -13.14 -22.86
N VAL A 96 6.05 -14.25 -23.05
CA VAL A 96 6.24 -15.14 -24.21
C VAL A 96 5.95 -14.40 -25.51
N LEU A 97 4.92 -13.56 -25.56
CA LEU A 97 4.58 -12.78 -26.75
C LEU A 97 5.68 -11.75 -27.09
N VAL A 98 6.19 -11.02 -26.10
CA VAL A 98 7.32 -10.08 -26.31
C VAL A 98 8.57 -10.85 -26.78
N ALA A 99 8.90 -11.97 -26.14
CA ALA A 99 10.04 -12.79 -26.54
C ALA A 99 9.88 -13.34 -27.97
N ALA A 100 8.68 -13.76 -28.35
CA ALA A 100 8.37 -14.23 -29.70
C ALA A 100 8.51 -13.13 -30.76
N VAL A 101 8.03 -11.92 -30.47
CA VAL A 101 8.19 -10.76 -31.36
C VAL A 101 9.67 -10.40 -31.53
N LEU A 102 10.44 -10.38 -30.45
CA LEU A 102 11.88 -10.12 -30.51
C LEU A 102 12.64 -11.22 -31.28
N ALA A 103 12.26 -12.49 -31.10
CA ALA A 103 12.83 -13.59 -31.86
C ALA A 103 12.48 -13.49 -33.35
N ALA A 104 11.24 -13.14 -33.68
CA ALA A 104 10.78 -12.99 -35.05
C ALA A 104 11.54 -11.89 -35.80
N ASP A 105 11.79 -10.76 -35.14
CA ASP A 105 12.60 -9.64 -35.66
C ASP A 105 14.03 -10.08 -36.03
N THR A 106 14.60 -11.02 -35.27
CA THR A 106 15.95 -11.54 -35.51
C THR A 106 16.03 -12.68 -36.52
N LEU A 107 14.98 -13.51 -36.64
CA LEU A 107 15.02 -14.78 -37.38
C LEU A 107 14.36 -14.74 -38.76
N PHE A 108 13.34 -13.90 -38.95
CA PHE A 108 12.52 -13.95 -40.17
C PHE A 108 12.50 -12.63 -40.93
N ALA A 109 12.00 -11.55 -40.31
CA ALA A 109 11.84 -10.26 -40.95
C ALA A 109 11.72 -9.15 -39.89
N PRO A 110 12.14 -7.90 -40.21
CA PRO A 110 12.03 -6.80 -39.27
C PRO A 110 10.56 -6.56 -38.89
N VAL A 111 10.26 -6.70 -37.60
CA VAL A 111 8.93 -6.46 -37.05
C VAL A 111 8.82 -4.99 -36.64
N PRO A 112 7.67 -4.31 -36.85
CA PRO A 112 7.50 -2.94 -36.39
C PRO A 112 7.79 -2.83 -34.89
N ARG A 113 8.69 -1.91 -34.51
CA ARG A 113 9.05 -1.68 -33.09
C ARG A 113 7.84 -1.36 -32.22
N SER A 114 6.83 -0.72 -32.79
CA SER A 114 5.55 -0.42 -32.14
C SER A 114 4.79 -1.66 -31.66
N SER A 115 5.04 -2.86 -32.22
CA SER A 115 4.41 -4.09 -31.74
C SER A 115 4.78 -4.41 -30.29
N VAL A 116 6.05 -4.23 -29.91
CA VAL A 116 6.51 -4.45 -28.53
C VAL A 116 5.89 -3.42 -27.60
N ASP A 117 5.88 -2.15 -28.00
CA ASP A 117 5.32 -1.05 -27.20
C ASP A 117 3.80 -1.22 -26.98
N LEU A 118 3.06 -1.70 -27.99
CA LEU A 118 1.63 -2.00 -27.86
C LEU A 118 1.36 -3.18 -26.91
N ILE A 119 2.19 -4.23 -26.93
CA ILE A 119 2.07 -5.37 -26.01
C ILE A 119 2.37 -4.92 -24.58
N LEU A 120 3.40 -4.09 -24.39
CA LEU A 120 3.72 -3.49 -23.10
C LEU A 120 2.55 -2.62 -22.62
N ALA A 121 2.09 -1.66 -23.41
CA ALA A 121 0.96 -0.79 -23.08
C ALA A 121 -0.27 -1.60 -22.66
N ALA A 122 -0.68 -2.60 -23.46
CA ALA A 122 -1.82 -3.46 -23.15
C ALA A 122 -1.63 -4.23 -21.82
N SER A 123 -0.42 -4.72 -21.55
CA SER A 123 -0.11 -5.41 -20.30
C SER A 123 -0.19 -4.46 -19.10
N TYR A 124 0.47 -3.31 -19.20
CA TYR A 124 0.50 -2.31 -18.12
C TYR A 124 -0.90 -1.79 -17.80
N PHE A 125 -1.71 -1.44 -18.81
CA PHE A 125 -3.11 -1.05 -18.60
C PHE A 125 -3.95 -2.19 -18.03
N GLY A 126 -3.86 -3.40 -18.61
CA GLY A 126 -4.66 -4.54 -18.19
C GLY A 126 -4.44 -4.90 -16.72
N TYR A 127 -3.18 -5.03 -16.29
CA TYR A 127 -2.84 -5.33 -14.91
C TYR A 127 -3.04 -4.14 -13.97
N GLY A 128 -2.78 -2.91 -14.42
CA GLY A 128 -3.04 -1.69 -13.66
C GLY A 128 -4.52 -1.55 -13.31
N LEU A 129 -5.41 -1.67 -14.30
CA LEU A 129 -6.85 -1.64 -14.10
C LEU A 129 -7.34 -2.79 -13.23
N ALA A 130 -6.78 -4.00 -13.43
CA ALA A 130 -7.12 -5.15 -12.63
C ALA A 130 -6.75 -4.91 -11.15
N LEU A 131 -5.56 -4.37 -10.86
CA LEU A 131 -5.14 -4.02 -9.50
C LEU A 131 -6.07 -2.97 -8.88
N LEU A 132 -6.43 -1.92 -9.62
CA LEU A 132 -7.36 -0.89 -9.13
C LEU A 132 -8.75 -1.46 -8.84
N ARG A 133 -9.28 -2.32 -9.72
CA ARG A 133 -10.57 -2.99 -9.54
C ARG A 133 -10.60 -3.88 -8.30
N ILE A 134 -9.47 -4.51 -8.00
CA ILE A 134 -9.33 -5.33 -6.82
C ILE A 134 -9.20 -4.43 -5.57
N ALA A 135 -8.36 -3.40 -5.62
CA ALA A 135 -8.14 -2.49 -4.50
C ALA A 135 -9.35 -1.58 -4.19
N SER A 136 -10.27 -1.40 -5.15
CA SER A 136 -11.54 -0.70 -4.93
C SER A 136 -12.50 -1.48 -4.02
N ALA A 137 -12.25 -2.77 -3.76
CA ALA A 137 -12.96 -3.52 -2.71
C ALA A 137 -12.60 -3.04 -1.30
N GLY A 138 -11.57 -2.20 -1.17
CA GLY A 138 -11.15 -1.59 0.09
C GLY A 138 -10.31 -2.53 0.97
N PRO A 139 -9.89 -2.03 2.15
CA PRO A 139 -9.00 -2.76 3.06
C PRO A 139 -9.53 -4.13 3.49
N ASP A 140 -10.85 -4.29 3.62
CA ASP A 140 -11.45 -5.56 4.03
C ASP A 140 -11.42 -6.63 2.92
N GLY A 141 -11.14 -6.25 1.67
CA GLY A 141 -10.87 -7.21 0.59
C GLY A 141 -9.59 -8.01 0.80
N LEU A 142 -8.67 -7.54 1.64
CA LEU A 142 -7.40 -8.17 1.98
C LEU A 142 -7.57 -9.17 3.12
N VAL A 143 -8.38 -10.20 2.88
CA VAL A 143 -8.84 -11.15 3.91
C VAL A 143 -7.71 -11.91 4.63
N ALA A 144 -6.55 -12.06 3.97
CA ALA A 144 -5.39 -12.77 4.50
C ALA A 144 -4.39 -11.85 5.22
N VAL A 145 -4.50 -10.53 5.05
CA VAL A 145 -3.63 -9.54 5.68
C VAL A 145 -4.11 -9.26 7.10
N ARG A 146 -3.17 -9.00 8.02
CA ARG A 146 -3.49 -8.61 9.39
C ARG A 146 -4.36 -7.36 9.36
N LEU A 147 -5.34 -7.26 10.25
CA LEU A 147 -6.25 -6.12 10.27
C LEU A 147 -5.49 -4.79 10.46
N SER A 148 -4.44 -4.77 11.29
CA SER A 148 -3.56 -3.59 11.44
C SER A 148 -2.86 -3.13 10.15
N GLU A 149 -2.68 -4.02 9.18
CA GLU A 149 -1.87 -3.81 7.98
C GLU A 149 -2.72 -3.75 6.69
N SER A 150 -4.03 -4.00 6.76
CA SER A 150 -4.91 -4.06 5.59
C SER A 150 -5.05 -2.69 4.90
N VAL A 151 -5.12 -1.60 5.66
CA VAL A 151 -5.23 -0.24 5.10
C VAL A 151 -3.98 0.17 4.31
N PRO A 152 -2.75 0.13 4.86
CA PRO A 152 -1.55 0.48 4.10
C PRO A 152 -1.32 -0.47 2.91
N ALA A 153 -1.62 -1.75 3.03
CA ALA A 153 -1.53 -2.70 1.92
C ALA A 153 -2.51 -2.36 0.78
N ASN A 154 -3.75 -1.97 1.09
CA ASN A 154 -4.71 -1.55 0.08
C ASN A 154 -4.26 -0.28 -0.64
N ARG A 155 -3.74 0.71 0.10
CA ARG A 155 -3.19 1.94 -0.47
C ARG A 155 -2.01 1.66 -1.39
N ALA A 156 -1.11 0.76 -0.99
CA ALA A 156 0.01 0.35 -1.83
C ALA A 156 -0.46 -0.29 -3.14
N ALA A 157 -1.49 -1.14 -3.10
CA ALA A 157 -2.08 -1.73 -4.31
C ALA A 157 -2.68 -0.66 -5.26
N ILE A 158 -3.35 0.36 -4.71
CA ILE A 158 -3.87 1.50 -5.51
C ILE A 158 -2.72 2.24 -6.18
N VAL A 159 -1.69 2.61 -5.42
CA VAL A 159 -0.53 3.34 -5.94
C VAL A 159 0.20 2.53 -7.01
N SER A 160 0.43 1.24 -6.79
CA SER A 160 1.02 0.36 -7.80
C SER A 160 0.15 0.26 -9.06
N GLY A 161 -1.18 0.17 -8.93
CA GLY A 161 -2.09 0.18 -10.07
C GLY A 161 -2.02 1.48 -10.87
N LEU A 162 -1.99 2.63 -10.19
CA LEU A 162 -1.84 3.94 -10.84
C LEU A 162 -0.49 4.08 -11.55
N ILE A 163 0.60 3.64 -10.93
CA ILE A 163 1.94 3.61 -11.56
C ILE A 163 1.88 2.82 -12.87
N LEU A 164 1.30 1.62 -12.87
CA LEU A 164 1.20 0.79 -14.06
C LEU A 164 0.36 1.48 -15.17
N ILE A 165 -0.73 2.16 -14.83
CA ILE A 165 -1.54 2.89 -15.80
C ILE A 165 -0.75 4.04 -16.42
N VAL A 166 -0.04 4.83 -15.61
CA VAL A 166 0.79 5.93 -16.11
C VAL A 166 1.89 5.39 -17.02
N SER A 167 2.55 4.29 -16.65
CA SER A 167 3.55 3.64 -17.50
C SER A 167 2.96 3.13 -18.82
N GLY A 168 1.80 2.47 -18.78
CA GLY A 168 1.12 2.02 -19.99
C GLY A 168 0.69 3.16 -20.91
N ALA A 169 0.33 4.32 -20.36
CA ALA A 169 0.03 5.52 -21.14
C ALA A 169 1.28 6.04 -21.86
N VAL A 170 2.44 6.06 -21.19
CA VAL A 170 3.71 6.45 -21.81
C VAL A 170 4.07 5.50 -22.95
N ASP A 171 3.94 4.18 -22.74
CA ASP A 171 4.20 3.18 -23.78
C ASP A 171 3.26 3.37 -24.99
N LEU A 172 1.99 3.71 -24.75
CA LEU A 172 1.02 3.99 -25.81
C LEU A 172 1.34 5.27 -26.58
N LEU A 173 1.78 6.33 -25.89
CA LEU A 173 2.23 7.57 -26.53
C LEU A 173 3.45 7.32 -27.42
N VAL A 174 4.43 6.56 -26.92
CA VAL A 174 5.62 6.18 -27.70
C VAL A 174 5.24 5.33 -28.91
N ALA A 175 4.35 4.36 -28.75
CA ALA A 175 3.84 3.55 -29.86
C ALA A 175 3.14 4.42 -30.91
N GLY A 176 2.31 5.39 -30.49
CA GLY A 176 1.60 6.32 -31.36
C GLY A 176 2.54 7.20 -32.18
N GLU A 177 3.59 7.73 -31.57
CA GLU A 177 4.63 8.51 -32.26
C GLU A 177 5.34 7.73 -33.37
N PHE A 178 5.63 6.45 -33.13
CA PHE A 178 6.24 5.60 -34.15
C PHE A 178 5.28 5.28 -35.30
N LEU A 179 3.97 5.25 -35.04
CA LEU A 179 2.94 5.00 -36.05
C LEU A 179 2.64 6.25 -36.89
N LEU A 180 2.66 7.44 -36.30
CA LEU A 180 2.27 8.70 -36.95
C LEU A 180 3.45 9.48 -37.53
N ASP A 181 4.51 9.71 -36.74
CA ASP A 181 5.55 10.72 -37.02
C ASP A 181 6.97 10.14 -37.11
N ARG A 182 7.11 8.82 -37.24
CA ARG A 182 8.39 8.07 -37.27
C ARG A 182 9.28 8.29 -36.02
N GLY A 183 8.71 8.79 -34.91
CA GLY A 183 9.38 8.88 -33.61
C GLY A 183 10.13 10.18 -33.31
N ALA A 184 9.77 11.30 -33.96
CA ALA A 184 10.42 12.60 -33.73
C ALA A 184 10.31 13.09 -32.28
N TYR A 185 9.21 12.80 -31.58
CA TYR A 185 8.97 13.27 -30.20
C TYR A 185 9.19 12.20 -29.11
N VAL A 186 9.82 11.07 -29.43
CA VAL A 186 10.05 9.99 -28.44
C VAL A 186 10.93 10.47 -27.29
N ALA A 187 12.03 11.19 -27.57
CA ALA A 187 12.92 11.70 -26.55
C ALA A 187 12.24 12.68 -25.56
N PRO A 188 11.49 13.71 -26.01
CA PRO A 188 10.78 14.60 -25.08
C PRO A 188 9.66 13.90 -24.32
N ILE A 189 8.96 12.91 -24.90
CA ILE A 189 7.97 12.10 -24.17
C ILE A 189 8.62 11.35 -23.01
N ILE A 190 9.75 10.69 -23.25
CA ILE A 190 10.49 9.97 -22.20
C ILE A 190 11.01 10.93 -21.13
N ALA A 191 11.48 12.13 -21.51
CA ALA A 191 11.89 13.14 -20.56
C ALA A 191 10.73 13.61 -19.65
N ALA A 192 9.57 13.89 -20.24
CA ALA A 192 8.35 14.25 -19.51
C ALA A 192 7.90 13.12 -18.57
N ALA A 193 7.92 11.87 -19.04
CA ALA A 193 7.59 10.70 -18.23
C ALA A 193 8.50 10.54 -17.00
N ASN A 194 9.81 10.80 -17.14
CA ASN A 194 10.75 10.78 -16.02
C ASN A 194 10.48 11.90 -15.01
N LEU A 195 10.08 13.10 -15.46
CA LEU A 195 9.67 14.19 -14.56
C LEU A 195 8.43 13.83 -13.75
N VAL A 196 7.41 13.25 -14.40
CA VAL A 196 6.21 12.74 -13.72
C VAL A 196 6.58 11.66 -12.70
N SER A 197 7.49 10.76 -13.07
CA SER A 197 7.97 9.69 -12.17
C SER A 197 8.67 10.26 -10.94
N LEU A 198 9.50 11.30 -11.09
CA LEU A 198 10.14 12.00 -9.98
C LEU A 198 9.12 12.73 -9.08
N ALA A 199 8.13 13.39 -9.67
CA ALA A 199 7.06 14.04 -8.92
C ALA A 199 6.24 13.02 -8.11
N LEU A 200 5.92 11.87 -8.71
CA LEU A 200 5.23 10.79 -8.03
C LEU A 200 6.07 10.21 -6.90
N LEU A 201 7.37 10.05 -7.12
CA LEU A 201 8.29 9.55 -6.11
C LEU A 201 8.42 10.52 -4.93
N ALA A 202 8.51 11.83 -5.20
CA ALA A 202 8.49 12.86 -4.17
C ALA A 202 7.18 12.83 -3.38
N TRP A 203 6.04 12.64 -4.05
CA TRP A 203 4.74 12.48 -3.40
C TRP A 203 4.68 11.24 -2.51
N VAL A 204 5.18 10.09 -2.97
CA VAL A 204 5.28 8.85 -2.19
C VAL A 204 6.18 9.04 -0.96
N VAL A 205 7.34 9.70 -1.13
CA VAL A 205 8.26 10.01 -0.02
C VAL A 205 7.60 10.92 0.99
N ALA A 206 6.91 11.97 0.56
CA ALA A 206 6.19 12.90 1.43
C ALA A 206 5.06 12.17 2.19
N PHE A 207 4.31 11.31 1.50
CA PHE A 207 3.24 10.50 2.08
C PHE A 207 3.77 9.49 3.11
N LEU A 208 4.89 8.81 2.82
CA LEU A 208 5.57 7.94 3.80
C LEU A 208 6.21 8.74 4.94
N GLY A 209 6.65 9.97 4.69
CA GLY A 209 7.21 10.89 5.69
C GLY A 209 6.16 11.32 6.71
N GLN A 210 4.95 11.64 6.27
CA GLN A 210 3.82 11.99 7.15
C GLN A 210 3.28 10.78 7.97
N ALA A 211 3.63 9.55 7.61
CA ALA A 211 3.31 8.36 8.40
C ALA A 211 4.28 8.15 9.60
N LEU A 212 5.32 8.98 9.72
CA LEU A 212 6.12 9.10 10.94
C LEU A 212 5.64 10.35 11.70
N PRO A 213 5.24 10.24 12.98
CA PRO A 213 5.12 11.43 13.80
C PRO A 213 6.50 12.11 13.88
N PRO A 214 6.56 13.45 13.82
CA PRO A 214 7.76 14.19 14.17
C PRO A 214 8.19 13.71 15.57
N SER A 215 9.50 13.56 15.75
CA SER A 215 10.10 13.56 17.08
C SER A 215 9.48 14.70 17.90
N ALA A 216 9.17 14.40 19.16
CA ALA A 216 8.61 15.33 20.13
C ALA A 216 9.35 16.68 20.10
N ASP A 217 8.59 17.73 20.42
CA ASP A 217 8.94 19.15 20.45
C ASP A 217 8.67 19.87 19.12
N THR A 218 7.42 20.32 18.96
CA THR A 218 7.05 21.74 18.74
C THR A 218 5.54 21.88 18.93
N ASP A 219 5.15 22.76 19.86
CA ASP A 219 3.77 23.21 20.09
C ASP A 219 3.22 23.97 18.87
N GLU A 220 2.11 23.51 18.29
CA GLU A 220 1.17 24.38 17.55
C GLU A 220 -0.27 23.80 17.58
N PRO A 221 -1.32 24.63 17.68
CA PRO A 221 -2.68 24.19 17.95
C PRO A 221 -3.36 23.56 16.73
N ALA A 222 -4.13 22.50 16.98
CA ALA A 222 -4.82 21.71 15.99
C ALA A 222 -6.23 22.24 15.69
N ASP A 223 -6.39 22.93 14.55
CA ASP A 223 -7.67 23.04 13.85
C ASP A 223 -7.63 22.13 12.61
N ARG A 224 -8.02 20.86 12.79
CA ARG A 224 -8.36 19.97 11.66
C ARG A 224 -9.58 19.13 11.99
N GLU A 225 -10.67 19.52 11.36
CA GLU A 225 -11.93 18.79 11.22
C GLU A 225 -11.69 17.38 10.64
N PRO A 226 -12.41 16.33 11.11
CA PRO A 226 -12.30 14.99 10.54
C PRO A 226 -12.88 14.95 9.13
N ALA A 227 -12.03 14.59 8.16
CA ALA A 227 -12.39 14.37 6.77
C ALA A 227 -13.53 13.33 6.64
N ALA A 228 -14.66 13.80 6.11
CA ALA A 228 -15.83 13.01 5.75
C ALA A 228 -15.48 11.92 4.72
N ALA A 229 -15.96 10.71 4.99
CA ALA A 229 -15.89 9.58 4.07
C ALA A 229 -16.75 9.87 2.81
N GLY A 230 -16.21 9.57 1.63
CA GLY A 230 -16.88 9.78 0.35
C GLY A 230 -18.14 8.92 0.17
N PRO A 231 -19.05 9.30 -0.75
CA PRO A 231 -20.36 8.70 -0.89
C PRO A 231 -20.26 7.36 -1.62
N VAL A 232 -20.62 6.28 -0.94
CA VAL A 232 -20.83 4.95 -1.54
C VAL A 232 -22.29 4.55 -1.30
N ALA A 233 -22.94 4.11 -2.37
CA ALA A 233 -24.39 3.88 -2.48
C ALA A 233 -25.03 3.23 -1.24
N VAL A 234 -26.02 3.95 -0.69
CA VAL A 234 -26.77 3.61 0.52
C VAL A 234 -27.62 2.35 0.26
N SER A 235 -27.14 1.21 0.74
CA SER A 235 -28.00 0.08 1.09
C SER A 235 -28.31 0.19 2.58
N THR A 236 -29.57 0.45 2.94
CA THR A 236 -30.00 0.64 4.33
C THR A 236 -29.59 -0.56 5.20
N PRO A 237 -29.06 -0.37 6.43
CA PRO A 237 -28.68 -1.47 7.30
C PRO A 237 -29.88 -2.36 7.61
N THR A 238 -29.76 -3.66 7.31
CA THR A 238 -30.81 -4.64 7.64
C THR A 238 -30.74 -5.05 9.11
N ALA A 239 -31.83 -5.58 9.68
CA ALA A 239 -31.80 -6.17 11.02
C ALA A 239 -30.72 -7.25 11.14
N SER A 240 -30.58 -8.10 10.11
CA SER A 240 -29.52 -9.11 10.03
C SER A 240 -28.10 -8.53 10.05
N ASP A 241 -27.87 -7.32 9.53
CA ASP A 241 -26.55 -6.69 9.59
C ASP A 241 -26.22 -6.24 11.01
N LYS A 242 -27.21 -5.70 11.74
CA LYS A 242 -27.04 -5.34 13.15
C LYS A 242 -26.73 -6.56 14.01
N ASP A 243 -27.39 -7.69 13.75
CA ASP A 243 -27.12 -8.96 14.44
C ASP A 243 -25.69 -9.46 14.20
N ILE A 244 -25.21 -9.37 12.95
CA ILE A 244 -23.83 -9.73 12.61
C ILE A 244 -22.84 -8.84 13.37
N VAL A 245 -23.06 -7.52 13.38
CA VAL A 245 -22.18 -6.59 14.10
C VAL A 245 -22.19 -6.90 15.60
N ALA A 246 -23.35 -7.11 16.21
CA ALA A 246 -23.46 -7.45 17.63
C ALA A 246 -22.77 -8.79 17.97
N ALA A 247 -22.91 -9.81 17.10
CA ALA A 247 -22.25 -11.10 17.29
C ALA A 247 -20.73 -10.98 17.25
N ILE A 248 -20.20 -10.19 16.31
CA ILE A 248 -18.76 -9.93 16.19
C ILE A 248 -18.25 -9.10 17.36
N ASP A 249 -19.01 -8.08 17.76
CA ASP A 249 -18.69 -7.22 18.90
C ASP A 249 -18.48 -8.04 20.17
N ARG A 250 -19.47 -8.90 20.47
CA ARG A 250 -19.42 -9.84 21.58
C ARG A 250 -18.20 -10.76 21.50
N LEU A 251 -17.97 -11.36 20.34
CA LEU A 251 -16.83 -12.27 20.13
C LEU A 251 -15.47 -11.58 20.33
N ILE A 252 -15.32 -10.34 19.83
CA ILE A 252 -14.09 -9.55 19.98
C ILE A 252 -13.83 -9.24 21.46
N ARG A 253 -14.87 -8.83 22.21
CA ARG A 253 -14.77 -8.50 23.63
C ARG A 253 -14.50 -9.72 24.50
N GLU A 254 -15.33 -10.75 24.41
CA GLU A 254 -15.26 -11.95 25.27
C GLU A 254 -13.95 -12.70 25.12
N ARG A 255 -13.44 -12.83 23.89
CA ARG A 255 -12.18 -13.53 23.62
C ARG A 255 -10.98 -12.61 23.51
N GLN A 256 -11.15 -11.33 23.83
CA GLN A 256 -10.13 -10.28 23.71
C GLN A 256 -9.36 -10.35 22.38
N LEU A 257 -10.05 -10.61 21.26
CA LEU A 257 -9.40 -10.85 19.97
C LEU A 257 -8.59 -9.64 19.49
N TYR A 258 -8.91 -8.45 19.97
CA TYR A 258 -8.17 -7.23 19.69
C TYR A 258 -6.72 -7.29 20.19
N ARG A 259 -6.41 -8.09 21.23
CA ARG A 259 -5.03 -8.30 21.72
C ARG A 259 -4.19 -9.19 20.81
N ASP A 260 -4.82 -10.00 19.96
CA ASP A 260 -4.09 -10.83 18.98
C ASP A 260 -3.54 -9.93 17.86
N PRO A 261 -2.21 -9.74 17.78
CA PRO A 261 -1.62 -8.88 16.76
C PRO A 261 -1.66 -9.53 15.36
N GLU A 262 -1.88 -10.85 15.29
CA GLU A 262 -1.98 -11.63 14.07
C GLU A 262 -3.43 -11.80 13.59
N LEU A 263 -4.39 -11.07 14.18
CA LEU A 263 -5.79 -11.16 13.79
C LEU A 263 -6.00 -10.68 12.34
N THR A 264 -6.58 -11.55 11.52
CA THR A 264 -6.96 -11.28 10.13
C THR A 264 -8.47 -11.39 9.98
N LEU A 265 -9.04 -10.81 8.92
CA LEU A 265 -10.49 -10.94 8.66
C LEU A 265 -10.89 -12.41 8.46
N ASN A 266 -10.05 -13.22 7.80
CA ASN A 266 -10.27 -14.66 7.68
C ASN A 266 -10.32 -15.38 9.03
N ARG A 267 -9.44 -15.03 9.98
CA ARG A 267 -9.46 -15.62 11.33
C ARG A 267 -10.70 -15.20 12.11
N LEU A 268 -11.10 -13.93 12.02
CA LEU A 268 -12.33 -13.43 12.64
C LEU A 268 -13.56 -14.14 12.08
N ALA A 269 -13.66 -14.26 10.76
CA ALA A 269 -14.74 -14.97 10.07
C ALA A 269 -14.86 -16.44 10.47
N ARG A 270 -13.73 -17.15 10.57
CA ARG A 270 -13.69 -18.54 11.03
C ARG A 270 -14.15 -18.67 12.48
N LYS A 271 -13.71 -17.78 13.38
CA LYS A 271 -14.11 -17.79 14.79
C LYS A 271 -15.58 -17.41 14.97
N ALA A 272 -16.11 -16.52 14.12
CA ALA A 272 -17.51 -16.10 14.15
C ALA A 272 -18.45 -17.07 13.41
N VAL A 273 -17.92 -17.98 12.59
CA VAL A 273 -18.71 -18.83 11.67
C VAL A 273 -19.57 -17.98 10.72
N ILE A 274 -19.04 -16.83 10.30
CA ILE A 274 -19.71 -15.89 9.38
C ILE A 274 -18.76 -15.60 8.21
N PRO A 275 -19.22 -15.67 6.95
CA PRO A 275 -18.38 -15.35 5.79
C PRO A 275 -17.80 -13.92 5.87
N THR A 276 -16.51 -13.76 5.50
CA THR A 276 -15.78 -12.48 5.53
C THR A 276 -16.54 -11.34 4.84
N ARG A 277 -17.17 -11.63 3.69
CA ARG A 277 -17.97 -10.65 2.93
C ARG A 277 -19.21 -10.18 3.69
N ARG A 278 -19.86 -11.05 4.48
CA ARG A 278 -21.01 -10.67 5.32
C ARG A 278 -20.55 -9.81 6.49
N ILE A 279 -19.43 -10.16 7.11
CA ILE A 279 -18.81 -9.36 8.19
C ILE A 279 -18.49 -7.95 7.71
N SER A 280 -17.67 -7.83 6.66
CA SER A 280 -17.25 -6.52 6.15
C SER A 280 -18.45 -5.70 5.67
N GLY A 281 -19.38 -6.31 4.95
CA GLY A 281 -20.59 -5.63 4.49
C GLY A 281 -21.46 -5.11 5.63
N ALA A 282 -21.65 -5.90 6.69
CA ALA A 282 -22.44 -5.50 7.85
C ALA A 282 -21.74 -4.38 8.64
N VAL A 283 -20.44 -4.50 8.92
CA VAL A 283 -19.65 -3.48 9.63
C VAL A 283 -19.66 -2.16 8.86
N ASN A 284 -19.46 -2.21 7.54
CA ASN A 284 -19.48 -1.01 6.71
C ASN A 284 -20.86 -0.34 6.67
N ARG A 285 -21.95 -1.11 6.48
CA ARG A 285 -23.32 -0.57 6.46
C ARG A 285 -23.76 0.00 7.81
N VAL A 286 -23.50 -0.70 8.90
CA VAL A 286 -24.00 -0.33 10.24
C VAL A 286 -23.14 0.74 10.89
N LEU A 287 -21.82 0.66 10.76
CA LEU A 287 -20.89 1.51 11.50
C LEU A 287 -20.14 2.52 10.61
N GLY A 288 -20.30 2.48 9.29
CA GLY A 288 -19.62 3.40 8.36
C GLY A 288 -18.09 3.25 8.33
N GLN A 289 -17.55 2.16 8.87
CA GLN A 289 -16.12 1.93 9.01
C GLN A 289 -15.73 0.55 8.46
N ASN A 290 -14.43 0.31 8.29
CA ASN A 290 -13.91 -1.02 7.93
C ASN A 290 -13.62 -1.88 9.18
N VAL A 291 -13.43 -3.18 9.01
CA VAL A 291 -13.24 -4.12 10.14
C VAL A 291 -11.94 -3.84 10.92
N SER A 292 -10.91 -3.34 10.24
CA SER A 292 -9.66 -2.91 10.90
C SER A 292 -9.88 -1.74 11.86
N GLN A 293 -10.66 -0.74 11.44
CA GLN A 293 -11.00 0.41 12.27
C GLN A 293 -11.80 0.00 13.50
N LEU A 294 -12.76 -0.92 13.34
CA LEU A 294 -13.51 -1.49 14.46
C LEU A 294 -12.58 -2.13 15.49
N VAL A 295 -11.69 -3.03 15.05
CA VAL A 295 -10.74 -3.71 15.94
C VAL A 295 -9.73 -2.75 16.56
N ASN A 296 -9.21 -1.79 15.80
CA ASN A 296 -8.29 -0.80 16.34
C ASN A 296 -8.98 0.09 17.40
N GLY A 297 -10.27 0.38 17.27
CA GLY A 297 -11.06 1.03 18.32
C GLY A 297 -10.97 0.27 19.65
N TYR A 298 -11.16 -1.06 19.62
CA TYR A 298 -10.96 -1.92 20.80
C TYR A 298 -9.54 -1.86 21.36
N ARG A 299 -8.54 -1.90 20.48
CA ARG A 299 -7.14 -1.80 20.90
C ARG A 299 -6.83 -0.45 21.58
N ILE A 300 -7.37 0.64 21.06
CA ILE A 300 -7.19 1.97 21.66
C ILE A 300 -7.90 2.08 23.02
N GLU A 301 -9.10 1.54 23.18
CA GLU A 301 -9.76 1.52 24.49
C GLU A 301 -8.95 0.73 25.53
N GLU A 302 -8.37 -0.41 25.14
CA GLU A 302 -7.47 -1.16 26.01
C GLU A 302 -6.18 -0.38 26.32
N ALA A 303 -5.61 0.31 25.32
CA ALA A 303 -4.44 1.16 25.54
C ALA A 303 -4.75 2.32 26.50
N LYS A 304 -5.91 2.96 26.38
CA LYS A 304 -6.38 4.01 27.31
C LYS A 304 -6.55 3.47 28.73
N ARG A 305 -7.02 2.23 28.88
CA ARG A 305 -7.12 1.56 30.18
C ARG A 305 -5.74 1.36 30.79
N LEU A 306 -4.83 0.72 30.05
CA LEU A 306 -3.46 0.45 30.49
C LEU A 306 -2.66 1.73 30.78
N LEU A 307 -2.84 2.80 30.00
CA LEU A 307 -2.16 4.09 30.24
C LEU A 307 -2.60 4.76 31.53
N ARG A 308 -3.85 4.54 31.98
CA ARG A 308 -4.42 5.12 33.21
C ARG A 308 -4.18 4.26 34.45
N GLU A 309 -4.28 2.94 34.30
CA GLU A 309 -4.26 2.01 35.43
C GLU A 309 -2.87 1.45 35.74
N THR A 310 -1.88 1.67 34.86
CA THR A 310 -0.54 1.10 35.02
C THR A 310 0.57 2.10 34.69
N ASP A 311 1.74 1.88 35.28
CA ASP A 311 2.97 2.63 34.97
C ASP A 311 3.75 2.04 33.78
N MET A 312 3.19 1.08 33.05
CA MET A 312 3.85 0.44 31.91
C MET A 312 4.34 1.49 30.91
N VAL A 313 5.56 1.33 30.38
CA VAL A 313 6.06 2.24 29.33
C VAL A 313 5.14 2.20 28.10
N VAL A 314 4.99 3.33 27.40
CA VAL A 314 4.07 3.46 26.24
C VAL A 314 4.29 2.36 25.20
N THR A 315 5.54 1.97 24.97
CA THR A 315 5.89 0.87 24.05
C THR A 315 5.34 -0.49 24.51
N ALA A 316 5.31 -0.76 25.81
CA ALA A 316 4.73 -1.99 26.35
C ALA A 316 3.21 -1.97 26.22
N VAL A 317 2.57 -0.83 26.53
CA VAL A 317 1.12 -0.64 26.33
C VAL A 317 0.71 -0.86 24.87
N MET A 318 1.51 -0.38 23.92
CA MET A 318 1.32 -0.63 22.50
C MET A 318 1.24 -2.13 22.18
N PHE A 319 2.19 -2.93 22.69
CA PHE A 319 2.21 -4.36 22.43
C PHE A 319 1.06 -5.09 23.14
N GLU A 320 0.77 -4.77 24.40
CA GLU A 320 -0.32 -5.37 25.18
C GLU A 320 -1.72 -5.06 24.62
N SER A 321 -1.88 -3.90 23.99
CA SER A 321 -3.12 -3.55 23.29
C SER A 321 -3.23 -4.20 21.90
N GLY A 322 -2.24 -5.00 21.48
CA GLY A 322 -2.28 -5.76 20.22
C GLY A 322 -1.74 -5.02 19.00
N PHE A 323 -1.08 -3.86 19.17
CA PHE A 323 -0.35 -3.20 18.10
C PHE A 323 1.08 -3.75 17.98
N GLN A 324 1.59 -3.86 16.75
CA GLN A 324 2.96 -4.33 16.49
C GLN A 324 3.94 -3.21 16.15
N THR A 325 3.43 -2.06 15.70
CA THR A 325 4.28 -0.97 15.22
C THR A 325 3.88 0.35 15.86
N LYS A 326 4.89 1.13 16.27
CA LYS A 326 4.72 2.45 16.90
C LYS A 326 3.99 3.44 16.01
N SER A 327 4.29 3.42 14.70
CA SER A 327 3.61 4.29 13.71
C SER A 327 2.11 4.01 13.65
N ASN A 328 1.70 2.73 13.61
CA ASN A 328 0.26 2.40 13.58
C ASN A 328 -0.42 2.78 14.91
N PHE A 329 0.20 2.45 16.04
CA PHE A 329 -0.33 2.77 17.36
C PHE A 329 -0.52 4.27 17.56
N ASN A 330 0.52 5.07 17.34
CA ASN A 330 0.46 6.52 17.51
C ASN A 330 -0.58 7.15 16.58
N ARG A 331 -0.66 6.69 15.32
CA ARG A 331 -1.64 7.21 14.35
C ARG A 331 -3.08 6.89 14.78
N GLU A 332 -3.37 5.65 15.13
CA GLU A 332 -4.74 5.26 15.54
C GLU A 332 -5.11 5.88 16.89
N PHE A 333 -4.16 6.02 17.82
CA PHE A 333 -4.38 6.67 19.11
C PHE A 333 -4.69 8.16 18.92
N LEU A 334 -3.88 8.87 18.13
CA LEU A 334 -4.12 10.28 17.81
C LEU A 334 -5.46 10.47 17.09
N ARG A 335 -5.78 9.59 16.13
CA ARG A 335 -7.05 9.63 15.38
C ARG A 335 -8.28 9.45 16.28
N ALA A 336 -8.18 8.57 17.28
CA ALA A 336 -9.30 8.23 18.15
C ALA A 336 -9.42 9.14 19.39
N VAL A 337 -8.30 9.65 19.90
CA VAL A 337 -8.22 10.37 21.19
C VAL A 337 -7.90 11.86 21.02
N GLY A 338 -7.34 12.27 19.88
CA GLY A 338 -6.98 13.66 19.59
C GLY A 338 -5.65 14.13 20.18
N MET A 339 -4.96 13.28 20.96
CA MET A 339 -3.64 13.59 21.56
C MET A 339 -2.71 12.37 21.53
N SER A 340 -1.42 12.56 21.81
CA SER A 340 -0.47 11.44 21.83
C SER A 340 -0.67 10.54 23.07
N PRO A 341 -0.26 9.26 23.02
CA PRO A 341 -0.33 8.36 24.18
C PRO A 341 0.40 8.91 25.42
N SER A 342 1.52 9.59 25.21
CA SER A 342 2.30 10.23 26.28
C SER A 342 1.54 11.40 26.91
N ASP A 343 0.90 12.23 26.08
CA ASP A 343 0.09 13.36 26.55
C ASP A 343 -1.14 12.88 27.32
N PHE A 344 -1.79 11.84 26.82
CA PHE A 344 -2.94 11.22 27.47
C PHE A 344 -2.60 10.67 28.87
N ARG A 345 -1.38 10.13 29.06
CA ARG A 345 -0.94 9.72 30.39
C ARG A 345 -0.73 10.94 31.30
N ARG A 346 -0.06 11.98 30.81
CA ARG A 346 0.19 13.20 31.59
C ARG A 346 -1.10 13.88 32.05
N SER A 347 -2.11 13.95 31.19
CA SER A 347 -3.41 14.55 31.53
C SER A 347 -4.20 13.72 32.55
N GLY A 348 -4.09 12.39 32.52
CA GLY A 348 -4.70 11.50 33.52
C GLY A 348 -4.07 11.61 34.92
N SER A 349 -2.76 11.85 34.99
CA SER A 349 -2.03 11.98 36.27
C SER A 349 -2.28 13.33 36.98
N ALA A 350 -2.57 14.40 36.22
CA ALA A 350 -2.83 15.72 36.78
C ALA A 350 -4.15 15.82 37.59
N GLY A 351 -5.10 14.91 37.36
CA GLY A 351 -6.38 14.86 38.08
C GLY A 351 -6.34 14.17 39.45
N ALA A 352 -5.24 13.49 39.80
CA ALA A 352 -5.14 12.69 41.03
C ALA A 352 -4.23 13.32 42.12
N GLY A 353 -3.57 14.45 41.85
CA GLY A 353 -2.57 15.08 42.72
C GLY A 353 -2.96 16.40 43.39
N ALA A 354 -4.17 16.93 43.15
CA ALA A 354 -4.63 18.17 43.77
C ALA A 354 -5.31 17.91 45.13
N GLY A 355 -4.52 17.45 46.11
CA GLY A 355 -5.00 17.21 47.46
C GLY A 355 -3.86 17.22 48.45
N ILE A 356 -3.87 18.22 49.34
CA ILE A 356 -3.03 18.42 50.53
C ILE A 356 -1.72 19.17 50.28
N ALA A 357 -1.82 20.51 50.30
CA ALA A 357 -0.72 21.35 50.75
C ALA A 357 -0.71 21.37 52.29
N PRO A 358 0.44 21.16 52.97
CA PRO A 358 0.48 21.27 54.42
C PRO A 358 0.46 22.74 54.83
N VAL A 359 -0.46 23.07 55.74
CA VAL A 359 -0.44 24.32 56.52
C VAL A 359 0.83 24.29 57.37
N ARG A 360 1.69 25.31 57.21
CA ARG A 360 2.72 25.65 58.20
C ARG A 360 2.25 26.91 58.92
N GLU A 361 2.12 26.78 60.24
CA GLU A 361 1.98 27.88 61.20
C GLU A 361 3.22 28.78 61.20
#